data_AF-A0A4U0WJQ0-F1
#
_entry.id   AF-A0A4U0WJQ0-F1
#
_cell.length_a   1.000
_cell.length_b   1.000
_cell.length_c   1.000
_cell.angle_alpha   90.00
_cell.angle_beta   90.00
_cell.angle_gamma   90.00
#
_symmetry.space_group_name_H-M   'P 1'
#
loop_
_entity.id
_entity.type
_entity.pdbx_description
1 polymer ?
#
loop_
_entity_poly.entity_id
_entity_poly.type
_entity_poly.pdbx_seq_one_letter_code
_entity_poly.pdbx_strand_id
1 'polypeptide(L)'
;MPLMRIPYTAPLPAPTIVPRNATTTTGAIAALYDFLSAPPSPRLTHPAPHNDQTVLLTGAGISVASGLADYRGTNGTYTLNKTYRPIYYNEFCANHDARKRYWARSFLGWTNLNRAKPNAAHSAVKRLGELGRLSSVITQNVDSFHPLAHPALPTLELHGYLRSLVCLSCRNEYPRTAFQTQLAALNPTWASFLAEMLAAGALDTEHADERRKKGLKTNPDGDVDLPEAPFHTFHYPACPTCLATPPVLPDGRRAEVRVDADGAWQAGATAGVLKPAVVMFG
;
A
#
# COMPACT_ATOMS: atom_id res chain seq x y z
N MET A 1 12.90 -16.91 21.19
CA MET A 1 12.64 -15.96 20.09
C MET A 1 11.55 -15.01 20.56
N PRO A 2 11.70 -13.67 20.42
CA PRO A 2 10.58 -12.78 20.72
C PRO A 2 9.43 -13.16 19.77
N LEU A 3 8.26 -13.43 20.34
CA LEU A 3 7.03 -13.61 19.56
C LEU A 3 6.81 -12.33 18.76
N MET A 4 7.05 -12.42 17.45
CA MET A 4 6.73 -11.38 16.49
C MET A 4 5.28 -10.99 16.72
N ARG A 5 5.03 -9.74 17.14
CA ARG A 5 3.68 -9.28 17.45
C ARG A 5 2.85 -9.39 16.18
N ILE A 6 1.91 -10.33 16.17
CA ILE A 6 0.80 -10.30 15.22
C ILE A 6 0.20 -8.90 15.30
N PRO A 7 -0.04 -8.21 14.17
CA PRO A 7 -0.72 -6.93 14.20
C PRO A 7 -2.02 -7.10 14.98
N TYR A 8 -2.23 -6.30 16.02
CA TYR A 8 -3.45 -6.31 16.83
C TYR A 8 -4.68 -6.45 15.90
N THR A 9 -5.34 -7.61 15.95
CA THR A 9 -6.40 -8.00 14.99
C THR A 9 -7.79 -7.68 15.51
N ALA A 10 -7.90 -7.37 16.80
CA ALA A 10 -9.15 -6.94 17.41
C ALA A 10 -9.53 -5.51 16.96
N PRO A 11 -10.82 -5.16 17.00
CA PRO A 11 -11.26 -3.78 16.84
C PRO A 11 -10.53 -2.86 17.83
N LEU A 12 -10.22 -1.65 17.39
CA LEU A 12 -9.70 -0.62 18.30
C LEU A 12 -10.80 -0.26 19.32
N PRO A 13 -10.43 0.08 20.56
CA PRO A 13 -11.38 0.64 21.50
C PRO A 13 -11.99 1.93 20.91
N ALA A 14 -13.20 2.27 21.35
CA ALA A 14 -13.83 3.52 20.95
C ALA A 14 -12.90 4.71 21.23
N PRO A 15 -12.75 5.66 20.29
CA PRO A 15 -11.86 6.79 20.50
C PRO A 15 -12.35 7.64 21.66
N THR A 16 -11.43 8.18 22.46
CA THR A 16 -11.77 9.21 23.43
C THR A 16 -12.08 10.50 22.68
N ILE A 17 -13.32 10.98 22.76
CA ILE A 17 -13.74 12.23 22.12
C ILE A 17 -13.29 13.40 22.99
N VAL A 18 -12.37 14.21 22.46
CA VAL A 18 -11.86 15.43 23.10
C VAL A 18 -11.99 16.59 22.11
N PRO A 19 -12.70 17.68 22.48
CA PRO A 19 -13.49 17.87 23.69
C PRO A 19 -14.75 16.98 23.69
N ARG A 20 -15.32 16.70 24.88
CA ARG A 20 -16.45 15.74 25.00
C ARG A 20 -17.71 16.15 24.24
N ASN A 21 -17.87 17.43 23.90
CA ASN A 21 -18.98 17.97 23.12
C ASN A 21 -18.79 17.80 21.60
N ALA A 22 -17.64 17.29 21.13
CA ALA A 22 -17.40 16.97 19.73
C ALA A 22 -18.09 15.66 19.27
N THR A 23 -19.31 15.41 19.76
CA THR A 23 -20.15 14.25 19.43
C THR A 23 -21.16 14.53 18.32
N THR A 24 -21.32 15.80 17.92
CA THR A 24 -22.12 16.23 16.78
C THR A 24 -21.22 16.80 15.69
N THR A 25 -21.69 16.84 14.44
CA THR A 25 -20.93 17.44 13.33
C THR A 25 -20.53 18.88 13.63
N THR A 26 -21.45 19.69 14.14
CA THR A 26 -21.18 21.09 14.52
C THR A 26 -20.13 21.17 15.63
N GLY A 27 -20.25 20.34 16.68
CA GLY A 27 -19.28 20.29 17.78
C GLY A 27 -17.89 19.84 17.32
N ALA A 28 -17.82 18.86 16.41
CA ALA A 28 -16.56 18.39 15.83
C ALA A 28 -15.89 19.46 14.95
N ILE A 29 -16.67 20.18 14.15
CA ILE A 29 -16.15 21.31 13.35
C ILE A 29 -15.61 22.41 14.27
N ALA A 30 -16.35 22.79 15.32
CA ALA A 30 -15.90 23.79 16.27
C ALA A 30 -14.59 23.37 16.97
N ALA A 31 -14.53 22.13 17.47
CA ALA A 31 -13.33 21.59 18.09
C ALA A 31 -12.12 21.56 17.15
N LEU A 32 -12.32 21.19 15.89
CA LEU A 32 -11.25 21.17 14.88
C LEU A 32 -10.79 22.59 14.55
N TYR A 33 -11.73 23.54 14.43
CA TYR A 33 -11.42 24.95 14.21
C TYR A 33 -10.60 25.53 15.35
N ASP A 34 -11.02 25.28 16.60
CA ASP A 34 -10.32 25.72 17.80
C ASP A 34 -8.90 25.13 17.85
N PHE A 35 -8.75 23.83 17.56
CA PHE A 35 -7.44 23.18 17.51
C PHE A 35 -6.52 23.78 16.46
N LEU A 36 -6.98 23.95 15.22
CA LEU A 36 -6.18 24.46 14.10
C LEU A 36 -5.88 25.98 14.21
N SER A 37 -6.65 26.69 15.03
CA SER A 37 -6.50 28.13 15.26
C SER A 37 -5.83 28.46 16.58
N ALA A 38 -5.63 27.48 17.46
CA ALA A 38 -4.94 27.67 18.72
C ALA A 38 -3.50 28.15 18.50
N PRO A 39 -2.98 29.02 19.39
CA PRO A 39 -1.57 29.40 19.35
C PRO A 39 -0.68 28.18 19.63
N PRO A 40 0.60 28.21 19.21
CA PRO A 40 1.56 27.16 19.51
C PRO A 40 1.64 26.89 21.01
N SER A 41 1.88 25.63 21.36
CA SER A 41 2.09 25.27 22.77
C SER A 41 3.29 26.06 23.34
N PRO A 42 3.16 26.69 24.52
CA PRO A 42 4.26 27.43 25.14
C PRO A 42 5.42 26.53 25.56
N ARG A 43 5.26 25.20 25.46
CA ARG A 43 6.32 24.20 25.71
C ARG A 43 7.18 23.90 24.49
N LEU A 44 6.85 24.46 23.33
CA LEU A 44 7.67 24.30 22.12
C LEU A 44 8.92 25.17 22.23
N THR A 45 10.08 24.53 22.19
CA THR A 45 11.40 25.17 22.34
C THR A 45 11.86 25.91 21.07
N HIS A 46 11.25 25.60 19.92
CA HIS A 46 11.50 26.24 18.63
C HIS A 46 10.18 26.55 17.91
N PRO A 47 9.42 27.57 18.36
CA PRO A 47 8.19 27.96 17.69
C PRO A 47 8.52 28.49 16.29
N ALA A 48 7.83 27.99 15.27
CA ALA A 48 7.88 28.58 13.95
C ALA A 48 7.13 29.93 13.99
N PRO A 49 7.51 30.92 13.16
CA PRO A 49 6.86 32.24 13.15
C PRO A 49 5.40 32.21 12.66
N HIS A 50 4.93 31.08 12.11
CA HIS A 50 3.57 30.87 11.63
C HIS A 50 2.91 29.68 12.34
N ASN A 51 1.57 29.67 12.37
CA ASN A 51 0.73 28.67 13.07
C ASN A 51 0.68 27.31 12.34
N ASP A 52 1.70 27.01 11.54
CA ASP A 52 1.74 25.93 10.56
C ASP A 52 2.22 24.62 11.19
N GLN A 53 2.15 24.48 12.52
CA GLN A 53 2.80 23.38 13.23
C GLN A 53 1.99 22.08 13.25
N THR A 54 0.79 22.08 12.68
CA THR A 54 -0.03 20.87 12.65
C THR A 54 0.53 19.89 11.63
N VAL A 55 0.91 18.71 12.12
CA VAL A 55 1.23 17.54 11.30
C VAL A 55 0.02 16.64 11.28
N LEU A 56 -0.42 16.24 10.08
CA LEU A 56 -1.51 15.29 9.92
C LEU A 56 -0.96 13.86 9.82
N LEU A 57 -1.35 12.97 10.73
CA LEU A 57 -1.09 11.53 10.63
C LEU A 57 -2.31 10.80 10.08
N THR A 58 -2.16 10.12 8.93
CA THR A 58 -3.26 9.38 8.28
C THR A 58 -2.99 7.87 8.20
N GLY A 59 -4.07 7.12 7.99
CA GLY A 59 -4.06 5.68 7.76
C GLY A 59 -5.22 5.24 6.87
N ALA A 60 -5.42 3.93 6.71
CA ALA A 60 -6.25 3.37 5.63
C ALA A 60 -7.70 3.90 5.61
N GLY A 61 -8.23 4.30 6.77
CA GLY A 61 -9.57 4.87 6.90
C GLY A 61 -9.84 6.07 5.98
N ILE A 62 -8.83 6.92 5.70
CA ILE A 62 -9.03 8.09 4.81
C ILE A 62 -9.28 7.68 3.34
N SER A 63 -8.86 6.47 2.95
CA SER A 63 -8.97 5.96 1.57
C SER A 63 -10.15 5.01 1.37
N VAL A 64 -10.96 4.73 2.41
CA VAL A 64 -12.15 3.86 2.30
C VAL A 64 -13.15 4.41 1.29
N ALA A 65 -13.40 5.72 1.32
CA ALA A 65 -14.28 6.39 0.36
C ALA A 65 -13.72 6.41 -1.08
N SER A 66 -12.47 6.02 -1.28
CA SER A 66 -11.86 5.80 -2.61
C SER A 66 -12.05 4.38 -3.13
N GLY A 67 -12.81 3.53 -2.41
CA GLY A 67 -13.05 2.14 -2.79
C GLY A 67 -11.96 1.15 -2.35
N LEU A 68 -10.96 1.61 -1.58
CA LEU A 68 -9.92 0.76 -1.00
C LEU A 68 -10.38 0.20 0.34
N ALA A 69 -10.04 -1.05 0.64
CA ALA A 69 -10.33 -1.64 1.95
C ALA A 69 -9.47 -0.98 3.04
N ASP A 70 -9.94 -1.04 4.29
CA ASP A 70 -9.09 -0.82 5.47
C ASP A 70 -8.74 -2.17 6.14
N TYR A 71 -7.88 -2.14 7.16
CA TYR A 71 -7.47 -3.36 7.84
C TYR A 71 -8.44 -3.79 8.95
N ARG A 72 -9.06 -2.83 9.64
CA ARG A 72 -9.68 -3.04 10.97
C ARG A 72 -11.06 -2.42 11.14
N GLY A 73 -11.60 -1.77 10.12
CA GLY A 73 -12.97 -1.27 10.18
C GLY A 73 -13.95 -2.43 10.37
N THR A 74 -15.22 -2.09 10.56
CA THR A 74 -16.33 -3.06 10.51
C THR A 74 -16.26 -3.95 9.27
N ASN A 75 -15.70 -3.38 8.19
CA ASN A 75 -15.51 -4.03 6.92
C ASN A 75 -14.05 -4.31 6.53
N GLY A 76 -13.12 -4.24 7.48
CA GLY A 76 -11.69 -4.37 7.22
C GLY A 76 -11.16 -5.80 7.11
N THR A 77 -9.99 -5.97 6.49
CA THR A 77 -9.36 -7.27 6.20
C THR A 77 -9.31 -8.21 7.40
N TYR A 78 -8.81 -7.78 8.56
CA TYR A 78 -8.69 -8.64 9.75
C TYR A 78 -10.05 -9.04 10.34
N THR A 79 -11.07 -8.20 10.14
CA THR A 79 -12.45 -8.47 10.58
C THR A 79 -13.09 -9.57 9.72
N LEU A 80 -12.83 -9.53 8.40
CA LEU A 80 -13.43 -10.46 7.43
C LEU A 80 -12.65 -11.73 7.16
N ASN A 81 -11.35 -11.70 7.42
CA ASN A 81 -10.42 -12.77 7.15
C ASN A 81 -9.51 -12.95 8.36
N LYS A 82 -10.02 -13.68 9.35
CA LYS A 82 -9.30 -13.94 10.61
C LYS A 82 -8.01 -14.74 10.42
N THR A 83 -7.87 -15.44 9.30
CA THR A 83 -6.68 -16.21 8.95
C THR A 83 -5.72 -15.45 8.04
N TYR A 84 -6.05 -14.22 7.63
CA TYR A 84 -5.17 -13.39 6.83
C TYR A 84 -3.85 -13.17 7.55
N ARG A 85 -2.76 -13.52 6.85
CA ARG A 85 -1.39 -13.29 7.30
C ARG A 85 -0.67 -12.47 6.21
N PRO A 86 -0.16 -11.27 6.53
CA PRO A 86 0.66 -10.52 5.59
C PRO A 86 1.95 -11.31 5.30
N ILE A 87 2.52 -11.10 4.11
CA ILE A 87 3.86 -11.62 3.83
C ILE A 87 4.89 -10.81 4.62
N TYR A 88 5.81 -11.50 5.30
CA TYR A 88 6.91 -10.83 6.02
C TYR A 88 8.10 -10.61 5.10
N TYR A 89 8.91 -9.59 5.43
CA TYR A 89 10.10 -9.24 4.64
C TYR A 89 11.04 -10.42 4.40
N ASN A 90 11.39 -11.15 5.47
CA ASN A 90 12.30 -12.30 5.38
C ASN A 90 11.70 -13.46 4.58
N GLU A 91 10.38 -13.69 4.69
CA GLU A 91 9.68 -14.70 3.91
C GLU A 91 9.72 -14.36 2.41
N PHE A 92 9.45 -13.10 2.05
CA PHE A 92 9.55 -12.64 0.66
C PHE A 92 10.97 -12.79 0.10
N CYS A 93 11.99 -12.41 0.88
CA CYS A 93 13.38 -12.47 0.44
C CYS A 93 13.86 -13.92 0.26
N ALA A 94 13.54 -14.81 1.20
CA ALA A 94 14.09 -16.16 1.23
C ALA A 94 13.34 -17.17 0.35
N ASN A 95 12.04 -16.98 0.11
CA ASN A 95 11.19 -18.03 -0.48
C ASN A 95 10.63 -17.61 -1.86
N HIS A 96 11.06 -18.34 -2.90
CA HIS A 96 10.61 -18.12 -4.29
C HIS A 96 9.10 -18.33 -4.48
N ASP A 97 8.53 -19.38 -3.88
CA ASP A 97 7.09 -19.67 -3.98
C ASP A 97 6.26 -18.64 -3.21
N ALA A 98 6.77 -18.12 -2.09
CA ALA A 98 6.13 -17.02 -1.38
C ALA A 98 6.06 -15.75 -2.24
N ARG A 99 7.10 -15.47 -3.05
CA ARG A 99 7.09 -14.38 -4.04
C ARG A 99 6.09 -14.63 -5.17
N LYS A 100 6.01 -15.85 -5.70
CA LYS A 100 5.01 -16.21 -6.71
C LYS A 100 3.59 -15.96 -6.20
N ARG A 101 3.29 -16.44 -4.98
CA ARG A 101 2.00 -16.20 -4.31
C ARG A 101 1.72 -14.73 -4.09
N TYR A 102 2.70 -13.95 -3.62
CA TYR A 102 2.54 -12.51 -3.43
C TYR A 102 2.23 -11.79 -4.74
N TRP A 103 3.04 -12.04 -5.79
CA TRP A 103 2.87 -11.35 -7.06
C TRP A 103 1.59 -11.73 -7.80
N ALA A 104 1.14 -12.99 -7.70
CA ALA A 104 -0.16 -13.40 -8.23
C ALA A 104 -1.34 -12.64 -7.58
N ARG A 105 -1.32 -12.52 -6.25
CA ARG A 105 -2.33 -11.78 -5.49
C ARG A 105 -2.29 -10.27 -5.78
N SER A 106 -1.08 -9.70 -5.85
CA SER A 106 -0.85 -8.30 -6.21
C SER A 106 -1.25 -8.01 -7.66
N PHE A 107 -1.02 -8.93 -8.60
CA PHE A 107 -1.38 -8.78 -10.01
C PHE A 107 -2.88 -8.53 -10.18
N LEU A 108 -3.72 -9.30 -9.48
CA LEU A 108 -5.16 -9.17 -9.56
C LEU A 108 -5.67 -7.89 -8.86
N GLY A 109 -5.15 -7.58 -7.68
CA GLY A 109 -5.66 -6.44 -6.91
C GLY A 109 -5.11 -5.07 -7.35
N TRP A 110 -3.97 -5.04 -8.06
CA TRP A 110 -3.39 -3.80 -8.60
C TRP A 110 -4.39 -3.01 -9.47
N THR A 111 -5.26 -3.70 -10.20
CA THR A 111 -6.26 -3.03 -11.06
C THR A 111 -7.21 -2.12 -10.26
N ASN A 112 -7.64 -2.55 -9.07
CA ASN A 112 -8.51 -1.74 -8.22
C ASN A 112 -7.75 -0.49 -7.70
N LEU A 113 -6.54 -0.71 -7.20
CA LEU A 113 -5.69 0.38 -6.71
C LEU A 113 -5.38 1.42 -7.79
N ASN A 114 -5.06 0.96 -9.01
CA ASN A 114 -4.71 1.82 -10.13
C ASN A 114 -5.90 2.65 -10.65
N ARG A 115 -7.13 2.14 -10.51
CA ARG A 115 -8.37 2.86 -10.86
C ARG A 115 -8.79 3.86 -9.78
N ALA A 116 -8.52 3.55 -8.51
CA ALA A 116 -8.90 4.39 -7.39
C ALA A 116 -8.23 5.78 -7.45
N LYS A 117 -8.91 6.78 -6.89
CA LYS A 117 -8.49 8.19 -6.90
C LYS A 117 -8.61 8.81 -5.51
N PRO A 118 -7.87 9.90 -5.23
CA PRO A 118 -8.10 10.68 -4.02
C PRO A 118 -9.57 11.13 -3.91
N ASN A 119 -10.11 11.11 -2.70
CA ASN A 119 -11.50 11.46 -2.40
C ASN A 119 -11.64 12.82 -1.70
N ALA A 120 -12.85 13.18 -1.30
CA ALA A 120 -13.15 14.45 -0.63
C ALA A 120 -12.32 14.72 0.62
N ALA A 121 -11.93 13.69 1.39
CA ALA A 121 -11.06 13.88 2.56
C ALA A 121 -9.66 14.34 2.15
N HIS A 122 -9.11 13.80 1.06
CA HIS A 122 -7.81 14.24 0.52
C HIS A 122 -7.88 15.68 0.00
N SER A 123 -9.00 16.06 -0.64
CA SER A 123 -9.27 17.43 -1.05
C SER A 123 -9.39 18.39 0.14
N ALA A 124 -9.99 17.96 1.25
CA ALA A 124 -10.04 18.75 2.48
C ALA A 124 -8.64 18.97 3.07
N VAL A 125 -7.78 17.95 3.07
CA VAL A 125 -6.38 18.06 3.48
C VAL A 125 -5.63 19.07 2.60
N LYS A 126 -5.82 19.01 1.27
CA LYS A 126 -5.28 20.03 0.34
C LYS A 126 -5.69 21.43 0.77
N ARG A 127 -6.98 21.64 1.03
CA ARG A 127 -7.51 22.96 1.39
C ARG A 127 -6.95 23.47 2.71
N LEU A 128 -6.78 22.60 3.70
CA LEU A 128 -6.14 22.96 4.97
C LEU A 128 -4.66 23.33 4.78
N GLY A 129 -3.95 22.63 3.89
CA GLY A 129 -2.58 23.00 3.49
C GLY A 129 -2.51 24.37 2.81
N GLU A 130 -3.41 24.66 1.86
CA GLU A 130 -3.50 25.97 1.19
C GLU A 130 -3.81 27.13 2.14
N LEU A 131 -4.53 26.85 3.24
CA LEU A 131 -4.84 27.82 4.29
C LEU A 131 -3.69 28.00 5.30
N GLY A 132 -2.54 27.35 5.09
CA GLY A 132 -1.40 27.37 6.02
C GLY A 132 -1.66 26.64 7.34
N ARG A 133 -2.70 25.79 7.42
CA ARG A 133 -3.05 25.11 8.68
C ARG A 133 -2.30 23.80 8.90
N LEU A 134 -1.63 23.27 7.87
CA LEU A 134 -0.86 22.03 7.94
C LEU A 134 0.57 22.29 7.44
N SER A 135 1.58 21.85 8.19
CA SER A 135 2.98 21.84 7.71
C SER A 135 3.29 20.62 6.86
N SER A 136 2.71 19.47 7.21
CA SER A 136 3.04 18.21 6.56
C SER A 136 2.01 17.13 6.84
N VAL A 137 2.08 16.08 6.03
CA VAL A 137 1.36 14.83 6.21
C VAL A 137 2.33 13.69 6.44
N ILE A 138 2.05 12.85 7.42
CA ILE A 138 2.65 11.51 7.55
C ILE A 138 1.54 10.52 7.26
N THR A 139 1.71 9.63 6.28
CA THR A 139 0.71 8.62 5.95
C THR A 139 1.27 7.21 6.11
N GLN A 140 0.47 6.34 6.72
CA GLN A 140 0.71 4.90 6.76
C GLN A 140 0.25 4.19 5.49
N ASN A 141 -0.47 4.89 4.60
CA ASN A 141 -1.01 4.33 3.37
C ASN A 141 0.08 4.21 2.32
N VAL A 142 -0.10 3.24 1.42
CA VAL A 142 0.81 2.96 0.31
C VAL A 142 0.17 3.25 -1.07
N ASP A 143 -0.98 3.94 -1.05
CA ASP A 143 -1.80 4.31 -2.22
C ASP A 143 -1.32 5.56 -2.97
N SER A 144 -0.45 6.36 -2.33
CA SER A 144 0.08 7.62 -2.85
C SER A 144 -0.97 8.69 -3.15
N PHE A 145 -2.15 8.65 -2.52
CA PHE A 145 -3.19 9.65 -2.77
C PHE A 145 -2.85 11.03 -2.23
N HIS A 146 -2.11 11.12 -1.13
CA HIS A 146 -1.65 12.41 -0.60
C HIS A 146 -0.78 13.19 -1.61
N PRO A 147 0.37 12.66 -2.10
CA PRO A 147 1.18 13.39 -3.07
C PRO A 147 0.45 13.63 -4.40
N LEU A 148 -0.53 12.80 -4.77
CA LEU A 148 -1.38 13.05 -5.95
C LEU A 148 -2.38 14.19 -5.73
N ALA A 149 -2.99 14.30 -4.55
CA ALA A 149 -4.02 15.28 -4.25
C ALA A 149 -3.45 16.68 -3.96
N HIS A 150 -2.30 16.73 -3.28
CA HIS A 150 -1.68 17.98 -2.81
C HIS A 150 -0.15 17.93 -2.90
N PRO A 151 0.42 17.94 -4.12
CA PRO A 151 1.87 17.78 -4.33
C PRO A 151 2.73 18.87 -3.67
N ALA A 152 2.15 20.02 -3.35
CA ALA A 152 2.84 21.12 -2.66
C ALA A 152 2.95 20.94 -1.14
N LEU A 153 2.17 20.03 -0.54
CA LEU A 153 2.19 19.78 0.90
C LEU A 153 3.18 18.63 1.20
N PRO A 154 4.26 18.89 1.98
CA PRO A 154 5.24 17.86 2.31
C PRO A 154 4.58 16.60 2.87
N THR A 155 4.83 15.46 2.22
CA THR A 155 4.22 14.17 2.61
C THR A 155 5.32 13.12 2.84
N LEU A 156 5.29 12.51 4.03
CA LEU A 156 6.06 11.32 4.36
C LEU A 156 5.19 10.07 4.20
N GLU A 157 5.47 9.25 3.19
CA GLU A 157 4.87 7.94 2.99
C GLU A 157 5.60 6.91 3.88
N LEU A 158 5.17 6.79 5.15
CA LEU A 158 5.87 6.05 6.21
C LEU A 158 6.13 4.58 5.86
N HIS A 159 5.22 3.94 5.13
CA HIS A 159 5.34 2.55 4.71
C HIS A 159 5.75 2.40 3.24
N GLY A 160 6.26 3.47 2.62
CA GLY A 160 6.57 3.50 1.18
C GLY A 160 5.32 3.55 0.32
N TYR A 161 5.40 3.02 -0.91
CA TYR A 161 4.35 3.18 -1.91
C TYR A 161 4.28 2.02 -2.91
N LEU A 162 3.10 1.82 -3.50
CA LEU A 162 2.87 0.76 -4.48
C LEU A 162 3.08 1.22 -5.93
N ARG A 163 3.27 2.52 -6.20
CA ARG A 163 3.52 3.04 -7.57
C ARG A 163 4.84 2.53 -8.19
N SER A 164 5.73 1.97 -7.38
CA SER A 164 7.06 1.52 -7.79
C SER A 164 7.44 0.20 -7.10
N LEU A 165 8.45 -0.44 -7.65
CA LEU A 165 9.18 -1.55 -7.06
C LEU A 165 10.60 -1.09 -6.73
N VAL A 166 11.27 -1.83 -5.85
CA VAL A 166 12.69 -1.66 -5.57
C VAL A 166 13.40 -3.00 -5.69
N CYS A 167 14.55 -3.02 -6.36
CA CYS A 167 15.38 -4.23 -6.44
C CYS A 167 16.05 -4.50 -5.09
N LEU A 168 15.99 -5.75 -4.63
CA LEU A 168 16.68 -6.17 -3.42
C LEU A 168 18.21 -6.13 -3.54
N SER A 169 18.73 -6.21 -4.77
CA SER A 169 20.18 -6.28 -5.05
C SER A 169 20.77 -4.90 -5.35
N CYS A 170 20.30 -4.20 -6.39
CA CYS A 170 20.88 -2.92 -6.80
C CYS A 170 20.16 -1.68 -6.26
N ARG A 171 19.05 -1.84 -5.54
CA ARG A 171 18.22 -0.74 -5.00
C ARG A 171 17.60 0.21 -6.01
N ASN A 172 17.79 -0.02 -7.32
CA ASN A 172 17.08 0.75 -8.34
C ASN A 172 15.57 0.53 -8.24
N GLU A 173 14.84 1.62 -8.49
CA GLU A 173 13.41 1.57 -8.63
C GLU A 173 12.97 1.10 -10.01
N TYR A 174 11.79 0.50 -10.07
CA TYR A 174 11.17 0.05 -11.32
C TYR A 174 9.66 0.36 -11.31
N PRO A 175 9.09 1.01 -12.35
CA PRO A 175 7.69 1.40 -12.34
C PRO A 175 6.73 0.21 -12.21
N ARG A 176 5.74 0.31 -11.30
CA ARG A 176 4.77 -0.76 -11.08
C ARG A 176 3.88 -1.04 -12.29
N THR A 177 3.61 -0.02 -13.10
CA THR A 177 2.86 -0.12 -14.36
C THR A 177 3.60 -0.96 -15.39
N ALA A 178 4.89 -0.69 -15.62
CA ALA A 178 5.74 -1.48 -16.51
C ALA A 178 5.85 -2.94 -16.03
N PHE A 179 6.03 -3.13 -14.72
CA PHE A 179 6.05 -4.46 -14.11
C PHE A 179 4.71 -5.19 -14.28
N GLN A 180 3.56 -4.50 -14.16
CA GLN A 180 2.24 -5.11 -14.38
C GLN A 180 2.08 -5.63 -15.81
N THR A 181 2.56 -4.88 -16.81
CA THR A 181 2.55 -5.31 -18.21
C THR A 181 3.40 -6.57 -18.41
N GLN A 182 4.58 -6.63 -17.81
CA GLN A 182 5.43 -7.82 -17.85
C GLN A 182 4.80 -9.02 -17.13
N LEU A 183 4.15 -8.80 -15.98
CA LEU A 183 3.39 -9.85 -15.30
C LEU A 183 2.29 -10.41 -16.19
N ALA A 184 1.53 -9.55 -16.89
CA ALA A 184 0.48 -10.02 -17.80
C ALA A 184 1.04 -10.85 -18.96
N ALA A 185 2.16 -10.39 -19.56
CA ALA A 185 2.82 -11.10 -20.66
C ALA A 185 3.37 -12.46 -20.24
N LEU A 186 3.97 -12.55 -19.06
CA LEU A 186 4.50 -13.80 -18.50
C LEU A 186 3.41 -14.77 -18.02
N ASN A 187 2.17 -14.30 -17.86
CA ASN A 187 1.08 -15.08 -17.28
C ASN A 187 -0.23 -14.94 -18.07
N PRO A 188 -0.28 -15.40 -19.34
CA PRO A 188 -1.44 -15.20 -20.21
C PRO A 188 -2.75 -15.78 -19.64
N THR A 189 -2.70 -16.94 -18.98
CA THR A 189 -3.87 -17.53 -18.33
C THR A 189 -4.41 -16.66 -17.19
N TRP A 190 -3.53 -16.11 -16.35
CA TRP A 190 -3.92 -15.19 -15.27
C TRP A 190 -4.44 -13.86 -15.83
N ALA A 191 -3.86 -13.37 -16.93
CA ALA A 191 -4.33 -12.18 -17.60
C ALA A 191 -5.73 -12.36 -18.21
N SER A 192 -6.00 -13.52 -18.83
CA SER A 192 -7.35 -13.88 -19.32
C SER A 192 -8.36 -13.93 -18.18
N PHE A 193 -8.00 -14.61 -17.08
CA PHE A 193 -8.84 -14.67 -15.88
C PHE A 193 -9.16 -13.27 -15.33
N LEU A 194 -8.17 -12.38 -15.20
CA LEU A 194 -8.39 -11.01 -14.78
C LEU A 194 -9.31 -10.23 -15.74
N ALA A 195 -9.16 -10.42 -17.06
CA ALA A 195 -10.00 -9.78 -18.06
C ALA A 195 -11.46 -10.26 -17.98
N GLU A 196 -11.69 -11.55 -17.80
CA GLU A 196 -13.02 -12.13 -17.59
C GLU A 196 -13.69 -11.58 -16.32
N MET A 197 -12.95 -11.49 -15.22
CA MET A 197 -13.44 -10.89 -13.98
C MET A 197 -13.84 -9.43 -14.15
N LEU A 198 -13.01 -8.65 -14.86
CA LEU A 198 -13.29 -7.26 -15.18
C LEU A 198 -14.55 -7.14 -16.04
N ALA A 199 -14.67 -7.95 -17.09
CA ALA A 199 -15.85 -7.96 -17.97
C ALA A 199 -17.13 -8.36 -17.24
N ALA A 200 -17.05 -9.24 -16.24
CA ALA A 200 -18.16 -9.61 -15.37
C ALA A 200 -18.55 -8.50 -14.35
N GLY A 201 -17.92 -7.32 -14.43
CA GLY A 201 -18.14 -6.21 -13.52
C GLY A 201 -17.80 -6.57 -12.07
N ALA A 202 -16.83 -7.47 -11.85
CA ALA A 202 -16.43 -7.87 -10.51
C ALA A 202 -15.72 -6.75 -9.75
N LEU A 203 -15.27 -5.71 -10.47
CA LEU A 203 -14.60 -4.52 -9.94
C LEU A 203 -15.38 -3.20 -10.14
N ASP A 204 -16.58 -3.23 -10.72
CA ASP A 204 -17.35 -2.03 -11.11
C ASP A 204 -18.48 -1.64 -10.15
N THR A 205 -18.75 -2.41 -9.10
CA THR A 205 -19.79 -2.03 -8.14
C THR A 205 -19.21 -1.04 -7.14
N GLU A 206 -19.79 0.17 -7.06
CA GLU A 206 -19.39 1.20 -6.08
C GLU A 206 -19.62 0.75 -4.62
N HIS A 207 -20.44 -0.29 -4.43
CA HIS A 207 -20.75 -0.87 -3.13
C HIS A 207 -19.83 -2.04 -2.77
N ALA A 208 -19.00 -1.84 -1.74
CA ALA A 208 -18.08 -2.85 -1.20
C ALA A 208 -18.78 -4.17 -0.80
N ASP A 209 -20.08 -4.12 -0.44
CA ASP A 209 -20.87 -5.29 -0.06
C ASP A 209 -21.23 -6.19 -1.27
N GLU A 210 -21.34 -5.62 -2.47
CA GLU A 210 -21.58 -6.38 -3.70
C GLU A 210 -20.29 -7.02 -4.22
N ARG A 211 -19.14 -6.32 -4.10
CA ARG A 211 -17.82 -6.92 -4.37
C ARG A 211 -17.56 -8.14 -3.50
N ARG A 212 -17.99 -8.11 -2.24
CA ARG A 212 -17.94 -9.25 -1.31
C ARG A 212 -18.83 -10.42 -1.71
N LYS A 213 -20.06 -10.16 -2.17
CA LYS A 213 -20.97 -11.22 -2.64
C LYS A 213 -20.41 -11.95 -3.86
N LYS A 214 -19.58 -11.27 -4.67
CA LYS A 214 -18.87 -11.86 -5.83
C LYS A 214 -17.54 -12.56 -5.48
N GLY A 215 -17.19 -12.68 -4.19
CA GLY A 215 -16.04 -13.49 -3.74
C GLY A 215 -14.66 -12.82 -3.85
N LEU A 216 -14.58 -11.55 -4.24
CA LEU A 216 -13.32 -10.82 -4.42
C LEU A 216 -13.07 -9.85 -3.26
N LYS A 217 -12.18 -10.27 -2.34
CA LYS A 217 -11.74 -9.44 -1.22
C LYS A 217 -10.37 -8.84 -1.57
N THR A 218 -10.33 -7.51 -1.75
CA THR A 218 -9.08 -6.74 -1.87
C THR A 218 -8.64 -6.25 -0.51
N ASN A 219 -7.32 -6.23 -0.27
CA ASN A 219 -6.72 -5.73 0.95
C ASN A 219 -6.22 -4.28 0.77
N PRO A 220 -5.88 -3.55 1.85
CA PRO A 220 -5.48 -2.14 1.76
C PRO A 220 -4.15 -1.91 1.03
N ASP A 221 -3.30 -2.95 0.96
CA ASP A 221 -2.08 -3.00 0.13
C ASP A 221 -2.36 -3.44 -1.32
N GLY A 222 -3.64 -3.55 -1.68
CA GLY A 222 -4.09 -3.83 -3.04
C GLY A 222 -3.89 -5.26 -3.51
N ASP A 223 -3.66 -6.24 -2.63
CA ASP A 223 -3.64 -7.66 -3.02
C ASP A 223 -5.04 -8.31 -2.88
N VAL A 224 -5.25 -9.47 -3.52
CA VAL A 224 -6.50 -10.26 -3.46
C VAL A 224 -6.26 -11.59 -2.75
N ASP A 225 -7.24 -12.11 -2.02
CA ASP A 225 -7.19 -13.46 -1.43
C ASP A 225 -7.81 -14.52 -2.37
N LEU A 226 -7.10 -15.64 -2.59
CA LEU A 226 -7.52 -16.75 -3.47
C LEU A 226 -7.11 -18.11 -2.85
N PRO A 227 -8.01 -18.79 -2.12
CA PRO A 227 -7.65 -19.95 -1.30
C PRO A 227 -7.15 -21.21 -2.05
N GLU A 228 -7.31 -21.32 -3.36
CA GLU A 228 -6.99 -22.55 -4.12
C GLU A 228 -6.27 -22.25 -5.45
N ALA A 229 -5.73 -21.04 -5.60
CA ALA A 229 -5.08 -20.64 -6.83
C ALA A 229 -3.76 -21.42 -7.05
N PRO A 230 -3.44 -21.82 -8.30
CA PRO A 230 -2.19 -22.51 -8.62
C PRO A 230 -1.00 -21.54 -8.63
N PHE A 231 -0.68 -20.92 -7.50
CA PHE A 231 0.36 -19.88 -7.40
C PHE A 231 1.73 -20.32 -7.90
N HIS A 232 2.04 -21.62 -7.87
CA HIS A 232 3.29 -22.17 -8.37
C HIS A 232 3.47 -21.97 -9.89
N THR A 233 2.39 -21.76 -10.65
CA THR A 233 2.44 -21.47 -12.09
C THR A 233 2.66 -19.99 -12.39
N PHE A 234 2.70 -19.12 -11.38
CA PHE A 234 2.83 -17.68 -11.61
C PHE A 234 4.30 -17.27 -11.80
N HIS A 235 4.61 -16.58 -12.91
CA HIS A 235 5.93 -16.09 -13.26
C HIS A 235 6.06 -14.59 -12.95
N TYR A 236 7.26 -14.13 -12.59
CA TYR A 236 7.54 -12.70 -12.37
C TYR A 236 8.90 -12.33 -12.97
N PRO A 237 9.06 -11.11 -13.52
CA PRO A 237 10.28 -10.74 -14.23
C PRO A 237 11.41 -10.39 -13.25
N ALA A 238 12.65 -10.53 -13.72
CA ALA A 238 13.83 -10.07 -13.01
C ALA A 238 14.02 -8.55 -13.13
N CYS A 239 14.85 -7.97 -12.25
CA CYS A 239 15.25 -6.57 -12.34
C CYS A 239 16.03 -6.33 -13.64
N PRO A 240 15.57 -5.43 -14.54
CA PRO A 240 16.25 -5.19 -15.81
C PRO A 240 17.64 -4.59 -15.64
N THR A 241 17.87 -3.76 -14.61
CA THR A 241 19.22 -3.25 -14.31
C THR A 241 20.16 -4.38 -13.91
N CYS A 242 19.77 -5.26 -13.00
CA CYS A 242 20.65 -6.36 -12.58
C CYS A 242 20.87 -7.37 -13.71
N LEU A 243 19.89 -7.54 -14.61
CA LEU A 243 20.04 -8.40 -15.78
C LEU A 243 21.07 -7.83 -16.76
N ALA A 244 21.02 -6.52 -17.03
CA ALA A 244 21.98 -5.85 -17.90
C ALA A 244 23.36 -5.68 -17.26
N THR A 245 23.41 -5.45 -15.94
CA THR A 245 24.64 -5.22 -15.18
C THR A 245 24.51 -5.87 -13.80
N PRO A 246 24.90 -7.16 -13.68
CA PRO A 246 24.80 -7.86 -12.41
C PRO A 246 25.67 -7.19 -11.32
N PRO A 247 25.12 -6.94 -10.11
CA PRO A 247 25.86 -6.29 -9.04
C PRO A 247 26.94 -7.21 -8.46
N VAL A 248 27.91 -6.64 -7.76
CA VAL A 248 28.89 -7.40 -6.98
C VAL A 248 28.31 -7.68 -5.60
N LEU A 249 28.35 -8.95 -5.18
CA LEU A 249 27.89 -9.40 -3.87
C LEU A 249 28.89 -8.99 -2.77
N PRO A 250 28.48 -8.99 -1.48
CA PRO A 250 29.38 -8.65 -0.38
C PRO A 250 30.65 -9.52 -0.28
N ASP A 251 30.62 -10.72 -0.84
CA ASP A 251 31.76 -11.65 -0.90
C ASP A 251 32.68 -11.42 -2.11
N GLY A 252 32.46 -10.36 -2.89
CA GLY A 252 33.26 -9.98 -4.06
C GLY A 252 32.89 -10.72 -5.35
N ARG A 253 31.99 -11.72 -5.32
CA ARG A 253 31.54 -12.40 -6.54
C ARG A 253 30.53 -11.55 -7.30
N ARG A 254 30.52 -11.65 -8.63
CA ARG A 254 29.42 -11.10 -9.42
C ARG A 254 28.16 -11.92 -9.17
N ALA A 255 27.05 -11.23 -8.89
CA ALA A 255 25.77 -11.88 -8.74
C ALA A 255 25.31 -12.47 -10.08
N GLU A 256 24.47 -13.48 -10.01
CA GLU A 256 23.89 -14.12 -11.17
C GLU A 256 22.39 -13.83 -11.22
N VAL A 257 21.94 -13.31 -12.37
CA VAL A 257 20.52 -13.16 -12.67
C VAL A 257 20.18 -14.17 -13.75
N ARG A 258 19.35 -15.15 -13.42
CA ARG A 258 18.86 -16.19 -14.34
C ARG A 258 17.42 -15.90 -14.69
N VAL A 259 17.11 -15.96 -15.98
CA VAL A 259 15.76 -15.83 -16.51
C VAL A 259 15.45 -16.96 -17.47
N ASP A 260 14.18 -17.33 -17.59
CA ASP A 260 13.72 -18.23 -18.67
C ASP A 260 13.67 -17.50 -20.03
N ALA A 261 13.25 -18.21 -21.08
CA ALA A 261 13.20 -17.68 -22.44
C ALA A 261 12.28 -16.44 -22.57
N ASP A 262 11.30 -16.30 -21.67
CA ASP A 262 10.33 -15.20 -21.66
C ASP A 262 10.74 -14.07 -20.71
N GLY A 263 11.85 -14.22 -19.98
CA GLY A 263 12.40 -13.22 -19.07
C GLY A 263 11.93 -13.33 -17.62
N ALA A 264 11.26 -14.43 -17.24
CA ALA A 264 10.86 -14.65 -15.85
C ALA A 264 12.05 -15.05 -14.99
N TRP A 265 12.12 -14.52 -13.77
CA TRP A 265 13.16 -14.83 -12.79
C TRP A 265 13.15 -16.32 -12.42
N GLN A 266 14.31 -16.97 -12.46
CA GLN A 266 14.46 -18.40 -12.18
C GLN A 266 15.10 -18.69 -10.81
N ALA A 267 14.65 -19.80 -10.20
CA ALA A 267 15.27 -20.33 -9.00
C ALA A 267 16.78 -20.58 -9.20
N GLY A 268 17.58 -20.23 -8.20
CA GLY A 268 19.04 -20.30 -8.26
C GLY A 268 19.74 -19.00 -8.67
N ALA A 269 19.02 -18.00 -9.18
CA ALA A 269 19.57 -16.66 -9.31
C ALA A 269 19.87 -16.04 -7.93
N THR A 270 20.98 -15.32 -7.81
CA THR A 270 21.45 -14.71 -6.55
C THR A 270 21.11 -13.22 -6.46
N ALA A 271 20.60 -12.62 -7.54
CA ALA A 271 20.18 -11.23 -7.58
C ALA A 271 18.95 -11.02 -8.47
N GLY A 272 18.54 -9.75 -8.60
CA GLY A 272 17.53 -9.34 -9.56
C GLY A 272 16.08 -9.55 -9.10
N VAL A 273 15.85 -9.79 -7.81
CA VAL A 273 14.49 -9.83 -7.25
C VAL A 273 13.98 -8.41 -7.06
N LEU A 274 12.82 -8.11 -7.64
CA LEU A 274 12.05 -6.90 -7.39
C LEU A 274 11.03 -7.15 -6.29
N LYS A 275 10.93 -6.22 -5.31
CA LYS A 275 9.86 -6.18 -4.31
C LYS A 275 9.04 -4.90 -4.52
N PRO A 276 7.77 -4.82 -4.08
CA PRO A 276 7.07 -3.52 -3.99
C PRO A 276 7.90 -2.50 -3.20
N ALA A 277 7.83 -1.21 -3.55
CA ALA A 277 8.51 -0.13 -2.83
C ALA A 277 7.82 0.22 -1.49
N VAL A 278 7.24 -0.79 -0.83
CA VAL A 278 6.67 -0.70 0.51
C VAL A 278 7.64 -1.27 1.53
N VAL A 279 7.54 -0.78 2.77
CA VAL A 279 8.19 -1.38 3.93
C VAL A 279 7.38 -2.61 4.32
N MET A 280 7.98 -3.80 4.19
CA MET A 280 7.38 -5.03 4.71
C MET A 280 7.72 -5.17 6.19
N PHE A 281 6.74 -5.50 7.01
CA PHE A 281 6.94 -5.76 8.44
C PHE A 281 7.57 -7.14 8.66
N GLY A 282 8.26 -7.31 9.79
CA GLY A 282 8.90 -8.55 10.24
C GLY A 282 9.42 -8.37 11.66
#